data_AF-A0A366FLK5-F1
#
_entry.id   AF-A0A366FLK5-F1
#
_cell.length_a   1.000
_cell.length_b   1.000
_cell.length_c   1.000
_cell.angle_alpha   90.00
_cell.angle_beta   90.00
_cell.angle_gamma   90.00
#
_symmetry.space_group_name_H-M   'P 1'
#
loop_
_entity.id
_entity.type
_entity.pdbx_description
1 polymer ?
#
loop_
_entity_poly.entity_id
_entity_poly.type
_entity_poly.pdbx_seq_one_letter_code
_entity_poly.pdbx_strand_id
1 'polypeptide(L)'
;MAQPRSLIGGHFVGAATGLIFFHLLGDSIAVMSTAVATVLCLMIITKTVHSPAGATPLIAISTHASWSFMVDPVAIGVVTLLVGKISYQRLWLKQKYPDSWL
;
A
#
# COMPACT_ATOMS: atom_id res chain seq x y z
N MET A 1 -5.49 -13.71 1.05
CA MET A 1 -5.62 -12.25 1.17
C MET A 1 -4.42 -11.53 0.53
N ALA A 2 -4.06 -11.92 -0.69
CA ALA A 2 -2.91 -11.38 -1.42
C ALA A 2 -3.29 -11.31 -2.92
N GLN A 3 -4.43 -10.67 -3.20
CA GLN A 3 -4.79 -10.33 -4.56
C GLN A 3 -4.01 -9.06 -4.95
N PRO A 4 -3.49 -8.97 -6.19
CA PRO A 4 -2.72 -7.80 -6.64
C PRO A 4 -3.46 -6.48 -6.42
N ARG A 5 -4.79 -6.51 -6.54
CA ARG A 5 -5.72 -5.40 -6.29
C ARG A 5 -5.59 -4.79 -4.89
N SER A 6 -5.60 -5.59 -3.83
CA SER A 6 -5.55 -5.07 -2.46
C SER A 6 -4.19 -4.46 -2.14
N LEU A 7 -3.14 -5.02 -2.74
CA LEU A 7 -1.76 -4.63 -2.55
C LEU A 7 -1.47 -3.28 -3.24
N ILE A 8 -1.80 -3.16 -4.53
CA ILE A 8 -1.61 -1.90 -5.27
C ILE A 8 -2.56 -0.82 -4.77
N GLY A 9 -3.85 -1.16 -4.59
CA GLY A 9 -4.87 -0.21 -4.16
C GLY A 9 -4.65 0.29 -2.73
N GLY A 10 -4.28 -0.59 -1.80
CA GLY A 10 -4.00 -0.19 -0.41
C GLY A 10 -2.85 0.83 -0.34
N HIS A 11 -1.72 0.54 -0.98
CA HIS A 11 -0.58 1.47 -0.92
C HIS A 11 -0.82 2.77 -1.71
N PHE A 12 -1.54 2.73 -2.84
CA PHE A 12 -1.90 3.93 -3.57
C PHE A 12 -2.78 4.86 -2.73
N VAL A 13 -3.82 4.30 -2.09
CA VAL A 13 -4.68 5.04 -1.16
C VAL A 13 -3.86 5.57 0.01
N GLY A 14 -2.94 4.78 0.58
CA GLY A 14 -2.04 5.22 1.65
C GLY A 14 -1.09 6.35 1.29
N ALA A 15 -0.43 6.27 0.13
CA ALA A 15 0.46 7.32 -0.34
C ALA A 15 -0.34 8.60 -0.63
N ALA A 16 -1.48 8.49 -1.33
CA ALA A 16 -2.33 9.63 -1.65
C ALA A 16 -2.85 10.32 -0.39
N THR A 17 -3.40 9.57 0.58
CA THR A 17 -3.88 10.15 1.84
C THR A 17 -2.75 10.82 2.62
N GLY A 18 -1.57 10.20 2.71
CA GLY A 18 -0.41 10.79 3.39
C GLY A 18 0.06 12.09 2.76
N LEU A 19 0.22 12.12 1.43
CA LEU A 19 0.65 13.31 0.68
C LEU A 19 -0.35 14.46 0.78
N ILE A 20 -1.65 14.17 0.67
CA ILE A 20 -2.73 15.16 0.80
C ILE A 20 -2.72 15.77 2.21
N PHE A 21 -2.65 14.94 3.25
CA PHE A 21 -2.62 15.43 4.63
C PHE A 21 -1.35 16.23 4.91
N PHE A 22 -0.20 15.78 4.43
CA PHE A 22 1.06 16.50 4.56
C PHE A 22 1.00 17.89 3.91
N HIS A 23 0.54 17.97 2.65
CA HIS A 23 0.52 19.25 1.92
C HIS A 23 -0.55 20.23 2.44
N LEU A 24 -1.65 19.74 3.00
CA LEU A 24 -2.74 20.59 3.50
C LEU A 24 -2.58 20.99 4.96
N LEU A 25 -2.05 20.10 5.80
CA LEU A 25 -2.08 20.25 7.26
C LEU A 25 -0.69 20.18 7.91
N GLY A 26 0.37 19.86 7.15
CA GLY A 26 1.74 19.76 7.66
C GLY A 26 2.08 18.40 8.29
N ASP A 27 3.08 18.38 9.17
CA ASP A 27 3.75 17.19 9.70
C ASP A 27 3.45 16.89 11.18
N SER A 28 2.42 17.49 11.76
CA SER A 28 2.10 17.27 13.18
C SER A 28 1.61 15.85 13.47
N ILE A 29 1.83 15.38 14.70
CA ILE A 29 1.35 14.07 15.19
C ILE A 29 -0.17 13.93 15.04
N ALA A 30 -0.93 15.03 15.23
CA ALA A 30 -2.37 15.04 15.03
C ALA A 30 -2.77 14.80 13.57
N VAL A 31 -1.98 15.31 12.62
CA VAL A 31 -2.18 15.10 11.18
C VAL A 31 -1.84 13.67 10.80
N MET A 32 -0.80 13.09 11.39
CA MET A 32 -0.40 11.70 11.13
C MET A 32 -1.46 10.70 11.63
N SER A 33 -1.98 10.88 12.85
CA SER A 33 -3.00 9.99 13.40
C SER A 33 -4.32 10.07 12.61
N THR A 34 -4.73 11.27 12.20
CA THR A 34 -5.92 11.48 11.36
C THR A 34 -5.73 10.95 9.95
N ALA A 35 -4.56 11.08 9.34
CA ALA A 35 -4.24 10.49 8.04
C ALA A 35 -4.33 8.95 8.07
N VAL A 36 -3.80 8.32 9.13
CA VAL A 36 -3.86 6.86 9.30
C VAL A 36 -5.30 6.38 9.52
N ALA A 37 -6.09 7.06 10.35
CA ALA A 37 -7.51 6.72 10.51
C ALA A 37 -8.29 6.85 9.20
N THR A 38 -8.01 7.91 8.43
CA THR A 38 -8.64 8.17 7.13
C THR A 38 -8.29 7.10 6.11
N VAL A 39 -7.02 6.69 6.04
CA VAL A 39 -6.60 5.65 5.09
C VAL A 39 -7.26 4.31 5.40
N LEU A 40 -7.37 3.95 6.68
CA LEU A 40 -8.03 2.71 7.11
C LEU A 40 -9.51 2.70 6.70
N CYS A 41 -10.22 3.80 6.93
CA CYS A 41 -11.60 3.96 6.45
C CYS A 41 -11.69 3.82 4.92
N LEU A 42 -10.82 4.50 4.18
CA LEU A 42 -10.80 4.43 2.72
C LEU A 42 -10.54 3.00 2.23
N MET A 43 -9.58 2.28 2.82
CA MET A 43 -9.28 0.90 2.44
C MET A 43 -10.43 -0.07 2.74
N ILE A 44 -11.19 0.16 3.82
CA ILE A 44 -12.39 -0.62 4.13
C ILE A 44 -13.46 -0.37 3.06
N ILE A 45 -13.70 0.89 2.69
CA ILE A 45 -14.69 1.28 1.68
C ILE A 45 -14.31 0.73 0.29
N THR A 46 -13.06 0.89 -0.12
CA THR A 46 -12.56 0.41 -1.43
C THR A 46 -12.36 -1.10 -1.46
N LYS A 47 -12.50 -1.80 -0.32
CA LYS A 47 -12.18 -3.22 -0.14
C LYS A 47 -10.75 -3.54 -0.58
N THR A 48 -9.80 -2.67 -0.23
CA THR A 48 -8.36 -2.81 -0.51
C THR A 48 -7.54 -2.85 0.77
N VAL A 49 -8.11 -3.37 1.86
CA VAL A 49 -7.42 -3.52 3.15
C VAL A 49 -6.16 -4.35 2.96
N HIS A 50 -5.02 -3.69 3.11
CA HIS A 50 -3.70 -4.29 3.14
C HIS A 50 -2.99 -3.77 4.38
N SER A 51 -2.86 -4.63 5.41
CA SER A 51 -2.34 -4.26 6.73
C SER A 51 -1.02 -3.45 6.67
N PRO A 52 -0.04 -3.78 5.79
CA PRO A 52 1.17 -2.96 5.61
C PRO A 52 0.93 -1.54 5.07
N ALA A 53 -0.11 -1.34 4.27
CA ALA A 53 -0.40 -0.06 3.65
C ALA A 53 -1.01 0.98 4.61
N GLY A 54 -1.51 0.54 5.78
CA GLY A 54 -2.00 1.45 6.83
C GLY A 54 -0.89 2.34 7.42
N ALA A 55 0.37 1.90 7.36
CA ALA A 55 1.52 2.69 7.81
C ALA A 55 2.05 3.66 6.74
N THR A 56 1.60 3.56 5.48
CA THR A 56 2.09 4.37 4.36
C THR A 56 1.87 5.89 4.54
N PRO A 57 0.72 6.39 5.04
CA PRO A 57 0.56 7.82 5.32
C PRO A 57 1.51 8.32 6.39
N LEU A 58 1.76 7.49 7.40
CA LEU A 58 2.62 7.77 8.54
C LEU A 58 4.07 8.01 8.07
N ILE A 59 4.56 7.13 7.18
CA ILE A 59 5.89 7.25 6.57
C ILE A 59 5.95 8.44 5.61
N ALA A 60 4.92 8.65 4.78
CA ALA A 60 4.88 9.74 3.82
C ALA A 60 4.98 11.12 4.51
N ILE A 61 4.26 11.31 5.61
CA ILE A 61 4.28 12.55 6.38
C ILE A 61 5.62 12.70 7.14
N SER A 62 6.09 11.65 7.83
CA SER A 62 7.29 11.74 8.67
C SER A 62 8.59 11.91 7.88
N THR A 63 8.61 11.45 6.62
CA THR A 63 9.77 11.60 5.73
C THR A 63 9.67 12.83 4.82
N HIS A 64 8.64 13.66 4.98
CA HIS A 64 8.33 14.79 4.09
C HIS A 64 8.36 14.37 2.62
N ALA A 65 7.74 13.23 2.33
CA ALA A 65 7.84 12.58 1.05
C ALA A 65 7.28 13.46 -0.08
N SER A 66 8.01 13.53 -1.19
CA SER A 66 7.55 14.21 -2.41
C SER A 66 6.54 13.35 -3.16
N TRP A 67 5.85 13.91 -4.15
CA TRP A 67 4.89 13.17 -4.98
C TRP A 67 5.51 11.96 -5.72
N SER A 68 6.84 11.91 -5.86
CA SER A 68 7.57 10.72 -6.33
C SER A 68 7.37 9.50 -5.44
N PHE A 69 7.04 9.69 -4.17
CA PHE A 69 6.65 8.63 -3.24
C PHE A 69 5.31 7.97 -3.59
N MET A 70 4.53 8.44 -4.57
CA MET A 70 3.45 7.62 -5.14
C MET A 70 3.99 6.52 -6.06
N VAL A 71 5.17 6.73 -6.65
CA VAL A 71 5.80 5.83 -7.62
C VAL A 71 6.70 4.81 -6.93
N ASP A 72 7.40 5.22 -5.87
CA ASP A 72 8.49 4.43 -5.25
C ASP A 72 8.08 3.30 -4.26
N PRO A 73 7.03 3.36 -3.42
CA PRO A 73 6.94 2.44 -2.28
C PRO A 73 6.22 1.13 -2.59
N VAL A 74 5.73 0.94 -3.81
CA VAL A 74 4.87 -0.21 -4.18
C VAL A 74 5.56 -1.14 -5.16
N ALA A 75 6.27 -0.62 -6.16
CA ALA A 75 6.79 -1.44 -7.25
C ALA A 75 7.72 -2.57 -6.75
N ILE A 76 8.67 -2.27 -5.87
CA ILE A 76 9.70 -3.26 -5.48
C ILE A 76 9.15 -4.28 -4.48
N GLY A 77 8.40 -3.84 -3.46
CA GLY A 77 7.84 -4.74 -2.45
C GLY A 77 6.80 -5.68 -3.06
N VAL A 78 5.95 -5.16 -3.95
CA VAL A 78 4.96 -5.95 -4.69
C VAL A 78 5.62 -6.93 -5.64
N VAL A 79 6.59 -6.48 -6.45
CA VAL A 79 7.33 -7.36 -7.36
C VAL A 79 8.08 -8.43 -6.59
N THR A 80 8.73 -8.11 -5.48
CA THR A 80 9.48 -9.10 -4.67
C THR A 80 8.57 -10.16 -4.09
N LEU A 81 7.42 -9.78 -3.53
CA LEU A 81 6.44 -10.74 -3.00
C LEU A 81 5.75 -11.54 -4.11
N LEU A 82 5.46 -10.92 -5.26
CA LEU A 82 4.87 -11.59 -6.41
C LEU A 82 5.85 -12.61 -7.01
N VAL A 83 7.11 -12.22 -7.19
CA VAL A 83 8.20 -13.09 -7.65
C VAL A 83 8.43 -14.22 -6.66
N GLY A 84 8.53 -13.93 -5.36
CA GLY A 84 8.70 -14.96 -4.32
C GLY A 84 7.55 -15.97 -4.33
N LYS A 85 6.31 -15.49 -4.41
CA LYS A 85 5.11 -16.34 -4.49
C LYS A 85 5.08 -17.19 -5.75
N ILE A 86 5.34 -16.60 -6.92
CA ILE A 86 5.40 -17.33 -8.21
C ILE A 86 6.50 -18.39 -8.16
N SER A 87 7.69 -18.04 -7.67
CA SER A 87 8.83 -18.95 -7.55
C SER A 87 8.48 -20.14 -6.64
N TYR A 88 7.92 -19.86 -5.47
CA TYR A 88 7.53 -20.88 -4.50
C TYR A 88 6.43 -21.79 -5.06
N GLN A 89 5.37 -21.23 -5.65
CA GLN A 89 4.29 -22.05 -6.23
C GLN A 89 4.74 -22.89 -7.42
N ARG A 90 5.60 -22.35 -8.28
CA ARG A 90 6.07 -23.01 -9.50
C ARG A 90 7.13 -24.08 -9.21
N LEU A 91 8.03 -23.84 -8.25
CA LEU A 91 9.12 -24.74 -7.92
C LEU A 91 8.72 -25.81 -6.89
N TRP A 92 7.93 -25.46 -5.88
CA TRP A 92 7.60 -26.37 -4.77
C TRP A 92 6.22 -27.01 -4.89
N LEU A 93 5.20 -26.29 -5.35
CA LEU A 93 3.82 -26.78 -5.36
C LEU A 93 3.37 -27.32 -6.73
N LYS A 94 4.14 -27.11 -7.81
CA LYS A 94 3.79 -27.45 -9.22
C LYS A 94 2.38 -27.00 -9.64
N GLN A 95 1.86 -25.96 -9.00
CA GLN A 95 0.53 -25.41 -9.26
C GLN A 95 0.66 -24.20 -10.19
N LYS A 96 -0.25 -24.07 -11.17
CA LYS A 96 -0.29 -22.89 -12.06
C LYS A 96 -0.92 -21.73 -11.29
N TYR A 97 -0.17 -20.63 -11.18
CA TYR A 97 -0.66 -19.37 -10.65
C TYR A 97 -0.45 -18.28 -11.70
N PRO A 98 -1.40 -17.33 -11.90
CA PRO A 98 -2.65 -17.14 -11.17
C PRO A 98 -3.88 -17.82 -11.81
N ASP A 99 -4.81 -18.30 -10.98
CA ASP A 99 -6.12 -18.84 -11.41
C ASP A 99 -7.18 -17.75 -11.74
N SER A 100 -7.04 -16.53 -11.21
CA SER A 100 -7.83 -15.36 -11.67
C SER A 100 -7.09 -14.05 -11.41
N TRP A 101 -7.20 -13.13 -12.37
CA TRP A 101 -6.74 -11.74 -12.25
C TRP A 101 -7.79 -10.82 -11.58
N LEU A 102 -9.02 -11.30 -11.45
CA LEU A 102 -10.18 -10.65 -10.82
C LEU A 102 -10.38 -11.15 -9.39
#